data_AF-A0A7X3ZHN3-F1
#
_entry.id   AF-A0A7X3ZHN3-F1
#
_cell.length_a   1.000
_cell.length_b   1.000
_cell.length_c   1.000
_cell.angle_alpha   90.00
_cell.angle_beta   90.00
_cell.angle_gamma   90.00
#
_symmetry.space_group_name_H-M   'P 1'
#
loop_
_entity.id
_entity.type
_entity.pdbx_description
1 polymer ?
#
loop_
_entity_poly.entity_id
_entity_poly.type
_entity_poly.pdbx_seq_one_letter_code
_entity_poly.pdbx_strand_id
1 'polypeptide(L)'
;MERHISKLLLIYDGECDFCRYWITQWQHITQDRIDYAPYQDVADQFSDIPLSAFQSSVQLILENGEVFSGTEAVLRALNNRMFLWCYYHLPMLAPLSEAVYRIVAHQRRFFSVLTRWLFGSHTERTTFILSRWLFLRGLGCIYLIAFLSLWVQIHGLIGSNGILPVNDYLPAVQQQIGTKGYHLVPTLFWFNSSDLFLHLICAGGVILSIVLISGFFPTVSLIGLWVIYLSVISVGRVFLSFQWDVLLLEVGLLAIFFAPFKIRETFSRASELSTPFLWLLRWLLFRLMFASGFVKLASDEVWRDFTALNFHYETQPLPTWIGWYVHQLPEWFHEISVLGMFVVELGVPFLIFAPRRLKTIGCIALIGLQLLIILTGNY
;
A
#
# COMPACT_ATOMS: atom_id res chain seq x y z
N MET A 1 48.95 1.07 22.05
CA MET A 1 48.18 -0.13 22.44
C MET A 1 47.02 -0.19 21.48
N GLU A 2 47.07 -1.07 20.48
CA GLU A 2 46.03 -1.18 19.46
C GLU A 2 44.70 -1.58 20.13
N ARG A 3 43.67 -0.75 19.94
CA ARG A 3 42.34 -0.93 20.53
C ARG A 3 41.62 -2.00 19.73
N HIS A 4 41.62 -3.22 20.23
CA HIS A 4 40.87 -4.29 19.59
C HIS A 4 39.42 -4.25 20.07
N ILE A 5 38.55 -3.60 19.30
CA ILE A 5 37.10 -3.80 19.42
C ILE A 5 36.76 -5.00 18.52
N SER A 6 35.97 -5.95 19.04
CA SER A 6 35.59 -7.16 18.30
C SER A 6 34.54 -6.91 17.21
N LYS A 7 33.92 -5.72 17.18
CA LYS A 7 32.78 -5.36 16.34
C LYS A 7 32.62 -3.83 16.28
N LEU A 8 31.94 -3.31 15.25
CA LEU A 8 31.56 -1.89 15.16
C LEU A 8 30.81 -1.42 16.41
N LEU A 9 31.26 -0.33 17.04
CA LEU A 9 30.62 0.26 18.23
C LEU A 9 30.09 1.66 17.91
N LEU A 10 28.79 1.88 18.08
CA LEU A 10 28.17 3.19 17.98
C LEU A 10 27.83 3.74 19.37
N ILE A 11 28.51 4.83 19.72
CA ILE A 11 28.37 5.53 20.99
C ILE A 11 27.39 6.69 20.82
N TYR A 12 26.43 6.81 21.73
CA TYR A 12 25.36 7.82 21.68
C TYR A 12 25.06 8.41 23.06
N ASP A 13 24.27 9.47 23.10
CA ASP A 13 23.80 10.07 24.36
C ASP A 13 22.62 9.28 24.96
N GLY A 14 22.88 8.54 26.04
CA GLY A 14 21.89 7.70 26.72
C GLY A 14 20.79 8.49 27.45
N GLU A 15 21.07 9.73 27.85
CA GLU A 15 20.09 10.60 28.52
C GLU A 15 19.18 11.30 27.50
N CYS A 16 19.57 11.35 26.23
CA CYS A 16 18.78 11.97 25.18
C CYS A 16 17.63 11.05 24.69
N ASP A 17 16.41 11.46 25.00
CA ASP A 17 15.16 10.84 24.52
C ASP A 17 15.10 10.64 22.99
N PHE A 18 15.59 11.61 22.22
CA PHE A 18 15.65 11.52 20.76
C PHE A 18 16.65 10.46 20.29
N CYS A 19 17.85 10.44 20.88
CA CYS A 19 18.89 9.47 20.57
C CYS A 19 18.41 8.05 20.90
N ARG A 20 17.90 7.82 22.11
CA ARG A 20 17.39 6.51 22.52
C ARG A 20 16.33 5.98 21.54
N TYR A 21 15.37 6.84 21.15
CA TYR A 21 14.31 6.45 20.22
C TYR A 21 14.87 5.92 18.88
N TRP A 22 15.74 6.69 18.24
CA TRP A 22 16.31 6.33 16.94
C TRP A 22 17.31 5.18 17.02
N ILE A 23 18.06 5.08 18.11
CA ILE A 23 18.98 3.96 18.33
C ILE A 23 18.21 2.65 18.46
N THR A 24 17.09 2.61 19.18
CA THR A 24 16.22 1.42 19.22
C THR A 24 15.68 1.07 17.82
N GLN A 25 15.32 2.06 16.99
CA GLN A 25 14.95 1.80 15.59
C GLN A 25 16.12 1.25 14.77
N TRP A 26 17.31 1.80 14.92
CA TRP A 26 18.48 1.38 14.15
C TRP A 26 18.98 0.01 14.56
N GLN A 27 18.90 -0.37 15.84
CA GLN A 27 19.16 -1.73 16.32
C GLN A 27 18.33 -2.77 15.55
N HIS A 28 17.08 -2.43 15.21
CA HIS A 28 16.25 -3.28 14.36
C HIS A 28 16.72 -3.37 12.90
N ILE A 29 17.48 -2.41 12.38
CA ILE A 29 18.00 -2.41 11.00
C ILE A 29 19.40 -3.02 10.94
N THR A 30 20.25 -2.71 11.91
CA THR A 30 21.64 -3.14 11.96
C THR A 30 21.77 -4.55 12.53
N GLN A 31 20.84 -4.98 13.39
CA GLN A 31 20.87 -6.28 14.08
C GLN A 31 22.25 -6.47 14.74
N ASP A 32 22.81 -7.67 14.64
CA ASP A 32 24.10 -8.04 15.25
C ASP A 32 25.32 -7.51 14.47
N ARG A 33 25.19 -6.47 13.64
CA ARG A 33 26.33 -5.84 12.95
C ARG A 33 27.02 -4.74 13.75
N ILE A 34 26.28 -4.06 14.63
CA ILE A 34 26.77 -2.91 15.40
C ILE A 34 26.32 -3.05 16.85
N ASP A 35 27.25 -2.82 17.77
CA ASP A 35 26.96 -2.69 19.18
C ASP A 35 26.69 -1.22 19.51
N TYR A 36 25.78 -0.99 20.45
CA TYR A 36 25.37 0.36 20.83
C TYR A 36 25.61 0.56 22.32
N ALA A 37 26.30 1.63 22.69
CA ALA A 37 26.57 1.95 24.08
C ALA A 37 26.32 3.45 24.36
N PRO A 38 25.68 3.79 25.49
CA PRO A 38 25.61 5.18 25.92
C PRO A 38 27.00 5.65 26.33
N TYR A 39 27.39 6.88 25.96
CA TYR A 39 28.72 7.39 26.30
C TYR A 39 28.93 7.47 27.82
N GLN A 40 27.85 7.62 28.59
CA GLN A 40 27.87 7.61 30.06
C GLN A 40 28.56 6.35 30.64
N ASP A 41 28.50 5.22 29.93
CA ASP A 41 29.04 3.93 30.41
C ASP A 41 30.44 3.63 29.85
N VAL A 42 30.78 4.18 28.68
CA VAL A 42 31.98 3.78 27.92
C VAL A 42 32.96 4.91 27.63
N ALA A 43 32.63 6.18 27.94
CA ALA A 43 33.49 7.32 27.62
C ALA A 43 34.90 7.21 28.22
N ASP A 44 35.02 6.66 29.43
CA ASP A 44 36.31 6.48 30.12
C ASP A 44 37.26 5.53 29.37
N GLN A 45 36.71 4.64 28.53
CA GLN A 45 37.49 3.72 27.70
C GLN A 45 38.09 4.41 26.46
N PHE A 46 37.60 5.62 26.13
CA PHE A 46 37.96 6.39 24.95
C PHE A 46 38.48 7.79 25.30
N SER A 47 39.53 7.85 26.13
CA SER A 47 40.15 9.09 26.61
C SER A 47 40.65 10.06 25.53
N ASP A 48 40.85 9.58 24.30
CA ASP A 48 41.29 10.41 23.16
C ASP A 48 40.15 11.25 22.57
N ILE A 49 38.89 10.90 22.87
CA ILE A 49 37.71 11.59 22.35
C ILE A 49 37.21 12.51 23.47
N PRO A 50 37.14 13.83 23.25
CA PRO A 50 36.65 14.75 24.26
C PRO A 50 35.18 14.48 24.56
N LEU A 51 34.79 14.61 25.84
CA LEU A 51 33.41 14.33 26.28
C LEU A 51 32.36 15.18 25.54
N SER A 52 32.73 16.39 25.12
CA SER A 52 31.90 17.28 24.30
C SER A 52 31.58 16.71 22.91
N ALA A 53 32.44 15.86 22.35
CA ALA A 53 32.18 15.19 21.07
C ALA A 53 31.05 14.13 21.21
N PHE A 54 31.01 13.39 22.32
CA PHE A 54 29.92 12.45 22.61
C PHE A 54 28.60 13.17 22.90
N GLN A 55 28.67 14.32 23.57
CA GLN A 55 27.49 15.14 23.86
C GLN A 55 26.90 15.76 22.60
N SER A 56 27.73 16.19 21.64
CA SER A 56 27.28 16.89 20.44
C SER A 56 26.83 15.96 19.31
N SER A 57 27.47 14.80 19.15
CA SER A 57 27.14 13.85 18.08
C SER A 57 27.38 12.39 18.48
N VAL A 58 26.68 11.48 17.79
CA VAL A 58 27.00 10.05 17.84
C VAL A 58 28.39 9.81 17.27
N GLN A 59 29.09 8.81 17.81
CA GLN A 59 30.43 8.42 17.39
C GLN A 59 30.39 6.95 16.96
N LEU A 60 30.83 6.64 15.74
CA LEU A 60 30.99 5.28 15.25
C LEU A 60 32.48 4.92 15.28
N ILE A 61 32.82 3.88 16.02
CA ILE A 61 34.19 3.37 16.14
C ILE A 61 34.28 2.04 15.39
N LEU A 62 35.20 1.98 14.44
CA LEU A 62 35.48 0.79 13.64
C LEU A 62 36.47 -0.15 14.35
N GLU A 63 36.56 -1.39 13.86
CA GLU A 63 37.49 -2.41 14.38
C GLU A 63 38.97 -2.00 14.27
N ASN A 64 39.30 -1.17 13.26
CA ASN A 64 40.64 -0.60 13.07
C ASN A 64 40.94 0.62 13.95
N GLY A 65 39.98 1.04 14.79
CA GLY A 65 40.10 2.22 15.66
C GLY A 65 39.76 3.55 14.99
N GLU A 66 39.36 3.59 13.73
CA GLU A 66 38.88 4.81 13.08
C GLU A 66 37.55 5.28 13.71
N VAL A 67 37.45 6.59 13.93
CA VAL A 67 36.29 7.23 14.56
C VAL A 67 35.61 8.16 13.55
N PHE A 68 34.32 7.95 13.36
CA PHE A 68 33.47 8.80 12.54
C PHE A 68 32.41 9.46 13.43
N SER A 69 32.00 10.68 13.07
CA SER A 69 31.02 11.46 13.84
C SER A 69 29.84 11.92 12.96
N GLY A 70 28.77 12.37 13.61
CA GLY A 70 27.68 13.10 12.92
C GLY A 70 26.94 12.28 11.87
N THR A 71 26.72 12.87 10.70
CA THR A 71 25.99 12.24 9.59
C THR A 71 26.77 11.07 9.02
N GLU A 72 28.08 11.22 8.87
CA GLU A 72 28.95 10.18 8.33
C GLU A 72 28.91 8.90 9.18
N ALA A 73 28.94 9.04 10.51
CA ALA A 73 28.77 7.93 11.44
C ALA A 73 27.45 7.18 11.22
N VAL A 74 26.33 7.91 11.06
CA VAL A 74 25.00 7.32 10.84
C VAL A 74 24.91 6.61 9.50
N LEU A 75 25.41 7.24 8.41
CA LEU A 75 25.36 6.66 7.07
C LEU A 75 26.20 5.37 6.96
N ARG A 76 27.38 5.36 7.61
CA ARG A 76 28.24 4.17 7.74
C ARG A 76 27.56 3.09 8.57
N ALA A 77 26.98 3.45 9.72
CA ALA A 77 26.30 2.50 10.60
C ALA A 77 25.12 1.80 9.91
N LEU A 78 24.33 2.53 9.11
CA LEU A 78 23.20 1.97 8.36
C LEU A 78 23.62 1.24 7.06
N ASN A 79 24.91 1.23 6.72
CA ASN A 79 25.47 0.62 5.52
C ASN A 79 24.78 1.09 4.22
N ASN A 80 24.47 2.38 4.12
CA ASN A 80 23.77 2.92 2.96
C ASN A 80 24.76 3.44 1.91
N ARG A 81 25.25 2.53 1.05
CA ARG A 81 26.31 2.79 0.06
C ARG A 81 26.00 3.95 -0.89
N MET A 82 24.74 4.08 -1.32
CA MET A 82 24.32 5.16 -2.22
C MET A 82 24.47 6.54 -1.55
N PHE A 83 23.94 6.68 -0.34
CA PHE A 83 24.01 7.96 0.37
C PHE A 83 25.44 8.29 0.84
N LEU A 84 26.24 7.29 1.20
CA LEU A 84 27.67 7.49 1.44
C LEU A 84 28.41 7.97 0.20
N TRP A 85 28.14 7.37 -0.97
CA TRP A 85 28.71 7.83 -2.22
C TRP A 85 28.33 9.29 -2.50
N CYS A 86 27.04 9.62 -2.39
CA CYS A 86 26.55 10.99 -2.56
C CYS A 86 27.21 11.96 -1.57
N TYR A 87 27.38 11.55 -0.31
CA TYR A 87 28.03 12.36 0.74
C TYR A 87 29.45 12.77 0.33
N TYR A 88 30.24 11.85 -0.24
CA TYR A 88 31.61 12.16 -0.66
C TYR A 88 31.74 12.83 -2.03
N HIS A 89 30.82 12.58 -2.96
CA HIS A 89 30.99 12.98 -4.37
C HIS A 89 30.18 14.22 -4.77
N LEU A 90 29.14 14.59 -4.02
CA LEU A 90 28.34 15.77 -4.32
C LEU A 90 28.81 16.98 -3.48
N PRO A 91 29.29 18.07 -4.11
CA PRO A 91 30.05 19.13 -3.44
C PRO A 91 29.28 19.94 -2.37
N MET A 92 27.97 19.76 -2.27
CA MET A 92 27.11 20.44 -1.29
C MET A 92 26.45 19.49 -0.29
N LEU A 93 26.50 18.18 -0.52
CA LEU A 93 25.67 17.26 0.25
C LEU A 93 26.23 17.03 1.66
N ALA A 94 27.54 16.80 1.80
CA ALA A 94 28.19 16.64 3.10
C ALA A 94 28.01 17.86 4.03
N PRO A 95 28.36 19.10 3.64
CA PRO A 95 28.21 20.26 4.53
C PRO A 95 26.74 20.53 4.87
N LEU A 96 25.83 20.31 3.92
CA LEU A 96 24.39 20.47 4.15
C LEU A 96 23.87 19.42 5.13
N SER A 97 24.21 18.14 4.94
CA SER A 97 23.74 17.07 5.80
C SER A 97 24.28 17.21 7.23
N GLU A 98 25.54 17.62 7.38
CA GLU A 98 26.12 17.90 8.70
C GLU A 98 25.56 19.17 9.35
N ALA A 99 25.19 20.19 8.57
CA ALA A 99 24.46 21.34 9.08
C ALA A 99 23.07 20.92 9.60
N VAL A 100 22.33 20.11 8.85
CA VAL A 100 21.04 19.55 9.29
C VAL A 100 21.21 18.71 10.54
N TYR A 101 22.21 17.84 10.59
CA TYR A 101 22.51 17.02 11.77
C TYR A 101 22.77 17.91 13.00
N ARG A 102 23.58 18.96 12.87
CA ARG A 102 23.86 19.89 13.97
C ARG A 102 22.61 20.63 14.45
N ILE A 103 21.74 21.05 13.53
CA ILE A 103 20.45 21.67 13.90
C ILE A 103 19.61 20.69 14.73
N VAL A 104 19.48 19.44 14.27
CA VAL A 104 18.75 18.39 14.98
C VAL A 104 19.38 18.09 16.34
N ALA A 105 20.71 17.97 16.39
CA ALA A 105 21.46 17.71 17.60
C ALA A 105 21.36 18.86 18.62
N HIS A 106 21.28 20.11 18.17
CA HIS A 106 21.11 21.26 19.04
C HIS A 106 19.65 21.38 19.54
N GLN A 107 18.67 21.00 18.71
CA GLN A 107 17.24 21.06 19.02
C GLN A 107 16.62 19.70 19.38
N ARG A 108 17.38 18.79 20.01
CA ARG A 108 16.95 17.41 20.34
C ARG A 108 15.59 17.32 21.02
N ARG A 109 15.26 18.26 21.93
CA ARG A 109 13.96 18.28 22.63
C ARG A 109 12.80 18.49 21.67
N PHE A 110 12.89 19.49 20.80
CA PHE A 110 11.87 19.78 19.79
C PHE A 110 11.71 18.59 18.83
N PHE A 111 12.81 18.07 18.30
CA PHE A 111 12.77 16.93 17.38
C PHE A 111 12.28 15.65 18.06
N SER A 112 12.53 15.45 19.36
CA SER A 112 11.95 14.34 20.12
C SER A 112 10.42 14.41 20.15
N VAL A 113 9.85 15.58 20.46
CA VAL A 113 8.40 15.81 20.45
C VAL A 113 7.84 15.59 19.04
N LEU A 114 8.48 16.16 18.02
CA LEU A 114 8.07 16.02 16.63
C LEU A 114 8.10 14.56 16.15
N THR A 115 9.18 13.83 16.44
CA THR A 115 9.32 12.40 16.08
C THR A 115 8.24 11.57 16.77
N ARG A 116 8.02 11.76 18.07
CA ARG A 116 6.96 11.06 18.82
C ARG A 116 5.57 11.41 18.29
N TRP A 117 5.37 12.64 17.83
CA TRP A 117 4.11 13.06 17.21
C TRP A 117 3.90 12.42 15.83
N LEU A 118 4.92 12.36 14.98
CA LEU A 118 4.82 11.78 13.62
C LEU A 118 4.76 10.24 13.62
N PHE A 119 5.64 9.60 14.38
CA PHE A 119 5.89 8.15 14.33
C PHE A 119 5.26 7.39 15.51
N GLY A 120 4.96 8.07 16.61
CA GLY A 120 4.47 7.47 17.85
C GLY A 120 5.59 7.19 18.86
N SER A 121 5.21 6.80 20.08
CA SER A 121 6.14 6.47 21.18
C SER A 121 6.66 5.03 21.13
N HIS A 122 5.95 4.13 20.44
CA HIS A 122 6.35 2.72 20.34
C HIS A 122 7.48 2.56 19.33
N THR A 123 8.55 1.88 19.74
CA THR A 123 9.74 1.58 18.94
C THR A 123 9.77 0.15 18.43
N GLU A 124 8.75 -0.66 18.70
CA GLU A 124 8.69 -2.05 18.23
C GLU A 124 8.67 -2.13 16.70
N ARG A 125 9.29 -3.19 16.16
CA ARG A 125 9.27 -3.47 14.71
C ARG A 125 7.83 -3.54 14.21
N THR A 126 7.49 -2.70 13.23
CA THR A 126 6.19 -2.76 12.56
C THR A 126 6.06 -4.09 11.82
N THR A 127 5.07 -4.89 12.19
CA THR A 127 4.69 -6.10 11.46
C THR A 127 3.42 -5.85 10.65
N PHE A 128 3.28 -6.55 9.52
CA PHE A 128 2.10 -6.46 8.64
C PHE A 128 1.33 -7.79 8.57
N ILE A 129 1.52 -8.66 9.56
CA ILE A 129 0.94 -10.01 9.58
C ILE A 129 -0.59 -9.92 9.63
N LEU A 130 -1.13 -9.14 10.57
CA LEU A 130 -2.58 -8.93 10.69
C LEU A 130 -3.15 -8.24 9.45
N SER A 131 -2.47 -7.21 8.94
CA SER A 131 -2.90 -6.50 7.73
C SER A 131 -2.98 -7.43 6.53
N ARG A 132 -1.97 -8.28 6.29
CA ARG A 132 -2.01 -9.27 5.20
C ARG A 132 -3.13 -10.29 5.41
N TRP A 133 -3.24 -10.81 6.63
CA TRP A 133 -4.26 -11.81 6.97
C TRP A 133 -5.68 -11.30 6.72
N LEU A 134 -5.97 -10.06 7.14
CA LEU A 134 -7.25 -9.39 6.91
C LEU A 134 -7.45 -9.06 5.43
N PHE A 135 -6.43 -8.53 4.77
CA PHE A 135 -6.48 -8.15 3.36
C PHE A 135 -6.83 -9.34 2.46
N LEU A 136 -6.16 -10.49 2.63
CA LEU A 136 -6.42 -11.69 1.83
C LEU A 136 -7.84 -12.23 2.02
N ARG A 137 -8.38 -12.16 3.24
CA ARG A 137 -9.76 -12.58 3.55
C ARG A 137 -10.79 -11.60 3.00
N GLY A 138 -10.54 -10.31 3.18
CA GLY A 138 -11.37 -9.26 2.59
C GLY A 138 -11.43 -9.38 1.07
N LEU A 139 -10.28 -9.62 0.43
CA LEU A 139 -10.22 -9.88 -1.02
C LEU A 139 -10.98 -11.15 -1.41
N GLY A 140 -10.86 -12.23 -0.63
CA GLY A 140 -11.67 -13.44 -0.82
C GLY A 140 -13.18 -13.17 -0.70
N CYS A 141 -13.61 -12.35 0.27
CA CYS A 141 -15.01 -11.94 0.39
C CYS A 141 -15.48 -11.11 -0.81
N ILE A 142 -14.64 -10.21 -1.33
CA ILE A 142 -14.95 -9.41 -2.53
C ILE A 142 -15.14 -10.32 -3.74
N TYR A 143 -14.22 -11.27 -3.97
CA TYR A 143 -14.38 -12.26 -5.03
C TYR A 143 -15.65 -13.10 -4.85
N LEU A 144 -15.94 -13.54 -3.63
CA LEU A 144 -17.14 -14.32 -3.32
C LEU A 144 -18.41 -13.54 -3.70
N ILE A 145 -18.51 -12.28 -3.29
CA ILE A 145 -19.65 -11.41 -3.62
C ILE A 145 -19.74 -11.21 -5.13
N ALA A 146 -18.62 -10.93 -5.80
CA ALA A 146 -18.57 -10.72 -7.25
C ALA A 146 -19.05 -11.97 -8.01
N PHE A 147 -18.53 -13.16 -7.67
CA PHE A 147 -18.93 -14.41 -8.33
C PHE A 147 -20.38 -14.80 -8.04
N LEU A 148 -20.88 -14.62 -6.81
CA LEU A 148 -22.29 -14.90 -6.50
C LEU A 148 -23.24 -13.95 -7.25
N SER A 149 -22.91 -12.65 -7.28
CA SER A 149 -23.67 -11.65 -8.03
C SER A 149 -23.69 -11.98 -9.52
N LEU A 150 -22.52 -12.30 -10.09
CA LEU A 150 -22.38 -12.69 -11.48
C LEU A 150 -23.13 -13.99 -11.81
N TRP A 151 -23.08 -15.01 -10.94
CA TRP A 151 -23.68 -16.32 -11.23
C TRP A 151 -25.18 -16.22 -11.52
N VAL A 152 -25.91 -15.38 -10.78
CA VAL A 152 -27.35 -15.17 -11.00
C VAL A 152 -27.63 -14.53 -12.37
N GLN A 153 -26.66 -13.80 -12.93
CA GLN A 153 -26.82 -13.00 -14.14
C GLN A 153 -26.19 -13.64 -15.40
N ILE A 154 -25.15 -14.47 -15.22
CA ILE A 154 -24.23 -14.87 -16.30
C ILE A 154 -24.95 -15.54 -17.48
N HIS A 155 -26.00 -16.32 -17.20
CA HIS A 155 -26.79 -16.99 -18.24
C HIS A 155 -27.54 -15.98 -19.13
N GLY A 156 -28.17 -14.96 -18.54
CA GLY A 156 -28.86 -13.91 -19.29
C GLY A 156 -27.93 -12.95 -20.02
N LEU A 157 -26.71 -12.75 -19.50
CA LEU A 157 -25.74 -11.84 -20.10
C LEU A 157 -25.00 -12.46 -21.28
N ILE A 158 -24.33 -13.59 -21.07
CA ILE A 158 -23.39 -14.20 -22.03
C ILE A 158 -23.64 -15.68 -22.30
N GLY A 159 -24.73 -16.25 -21.76
CA GLY A 159 -25.18 -17.61 -22.07
C GLY A 159 -25.61 -17.77 -23.52
N SER A 160 -25.90 -19.00 -23.91
CA SER A 160 -26.28 -19.37 -25.28
C SER A 160 -27.52 -18.61 -25.81
N ASN A 161 -28.45 -18.29 -24.91
CA ASN A 161 -29.65 -17.46 -25.18
C ASN A 161 -29.55 -16.07 -24.53
N GLY A 162 -28.35 -15.65 -24.15
CA GLY A 162 -28.10 -14.36 -23.51
C GLY A 162 -28.13 -13.19 -24.49
N ILE A 163 -27.96 -11.98 -23.95
CA ILE A 163 -27.92 -10.75 -24.75
C ILE A 163 -26.69 -10.72 -25.66
N LEU A 164 -25.54 -11.17 -25.15
CA LEU A 164 -24.24 -11.15 -25.83
C LEU A 164 -23.55 -12.52 -25.76
N PRO A 165 -24.08 -13.56 -26.43
CA PRO A 165 -23.64 -14.94 -26.27
C PRO A 165 -22.15 -15.16 -26.55
N VAL A 166 -21.47 -15.90 -25.66
CA VAL A 166 -20.02 -16.17 -25.80
C VAL A 166 -19.72 -17.19 -26.91
N ASN A 167 -20.67 -18.09 -27.19
CA ASN A 167 -20.62 -19.07 -28.28
C ASN A 167 -20.67 -18.43 -29.67
N ASP A 168 -21.21 -17.21 -29.80
CA ASP A 168 -21.16 -16.45 -31.05
C ASP A 168 -19.89 -15.58 -31.13
N TYR A 169 -19.50 -15.00 -29.98
CA TYR A 169 -18.39 -14.06 -29.90
C TYR A 169 -17.02 -14.68 -30.21
N LEU A 170 -16.68 -15.80 -29.55
CA LEU A 170 -15.35 -16.40 -29.70
C LEU A 170 -15.08 -16.94 -31.13
N PRO A 171 -16.03 -17.61 -31.80
CA PRO A 171 -15.86 -17.97 -33.21
C PRO A 171 -15.70 -16.75 -34.12
N ALA A 172 -16.43 -15.66 -33.88
CA ALA A 172 -16.29 -14.43 -34.65
C ALA A 172 -14.88 -13.81 -34.48
N VAL A 173 -14.35 -13.77 -33.25
CA VAL A 173 -12.97 -13.34 -32.97
C VAL A 173 -11.96 -14.23 -33.70
N GLN A 174 -12.14 -15.55 -33.64
CA GLN A 174 -11.25 -16.50 -34.31
C GLN A 174 -11.30 -16.33 -35.84
N GLN A 175 -12.48 -16.08 -36.41
CA GLN A 175 -12.65 -15.88 -37.85
C GLN A 175 -12.02 -14.57 -38.34
N GLN A 176 -12.15 -13.48 -37.59
CA GLN A 176 -11.67 -12.15 -37.99
C GLN A 176 -10.20 -11.91 -37.67
N ILE A 177 -9.71 -12.42 -36.54
CA ILE A 177 -8.39 -12.09 -35.98
C ILE A 177 -7.43 -13.30 -36.01
N GLY A 178 -7.96 -14.51 -36.20
CA GLY A 178 -7.16 -15.74 -36.22
C GLY A 178 -6.53 -16.03 -34.86
N THR A 179 -5.35 -16.66 -34.87
CA THR A 179 -4.63 -17.08 -33.65
C THR A 179 -4.23 -15.93 -32.73
N LYS A 180 -4.19 -14.69 -33.21
CA LYS A 180 -3.96 -13.52 -32.35
C LYS A 180 -5.13 -13.28 -31.37
N GLY A 181 -6.31 -13.83 -31.66
CA GLY A 181 -7.50 -13.75 -30.80
C GLY A 181 -7.26 -14.27 -29.39
N TYR A 182 -6.45 -15.32 -29.22
CA TYR A 182 -6.12 -15.89 -27.90
C TYR A 182 -5.40 -14.90 -26.97
N HIS A 183 -4.59 -13.99 -27.53
CA HIS A 183 -3.88 -12.97 -26.75
C HIS A 183 -4.73 -11.74 -26.45
N LEU A 184 -5.65 -11.40 -27.36
CA LEU A 184 -6.55 -10.25 -27.18
C LEU A 184 -7.71 -10.57 -26.25
N VAL A 185 -8.16 -11.82 -26.25
CA VAL A 185 -9.26 -12.31 -25.42
C VAL A 185 -8.77 -13.51 -24.61
N PRO A 186 -7.91 -13.30 -23.59
CA PRO A 186 -7.43 -14.40 -22.76
C PRO A 186 -8.57 -14.93 -21.90
N THR A 187 -9.04 -16.14 -22.20
CA THR A 187 -10.17 -16.75 -21.47
C THR A 187 -10.16 -18.28 -21.49
N LEU A 188 -10.67 -18.90 -20.43
CA LEU A 188 -10.95 -20.33 -20.39
C LEU A 188 -12.11 -20.74 -21.31
N PHE A 189 -12.95 -19.81 -21.76
CA PHE A 189 -14.11 -20.11 -22.63
C PHE A 189 -13.70 -20.57 -24.05
N TRP A 190 -12.43 -20.44 -24.44
CA TRP A 190 -11.91 -21.05 -25.65
C TRP A 190 -11.97 -22.59 -25.64
N PHE A 191 -11.92 -23.20 -24.44
CA PHE A 191 -12.02 -24.67 -24.30
C PHE A 191 -13.47 -25.15 -24.38
N ASN A 192 -14.39 -24.40 -23.76
CA ASN A 192 -15.80 -24.73 -23.71
C ASN A 192 -16.61 -23.46 -23.44
N SER A 193 -17.62 -23.20 -24.26
CA SER A 193 -18.50 -22.02 -24.19
C SER A 193 -19.94 -22.36 -23.80
N SER A 194 -20.20 -23.58 -23.34
CA SER A 194 -21.55 -24.04 -22.95
C SER A 194 -22.06 -23.37 -21.67
N ASP A 195 -23.37 -23.34 -21.52
CA ASP A 195 -24.03 -22.79 -20.32
C ASP A 195 -23.62 -23.52 -19.04
N LEU A 196 -23.44 -24.83 -19.12
CA LEU A 196 -22.91 -25.61 -17.99
C LEU A 196 -21.52 -25.12 -17.58
N PHE A 197 -20.65 -24.83 -18.56
CA PHE A 197 -19.31 -24.36 -18.27
C PHE A 197 -19.30 -22.95 -17.66
N LEU A 198 -20.23 -22.06 -18.06
CA LEU A 198 -20.42 -20.76 -17.40
C LEU A 198 -20.71 -20.94 -15.90
N HIS A 199 -21.61 -21.86 -15.55
CA HIS A 199 -21.91 -22.16 -14.15
C HIS A 199 -20.74 -22.81 -13.41
N LEU A 200 -19.95 -23.67 -14.06
CA LEU A 200 -18.75 -24.26 -13.45
C LEU A 200 -17.66 -23.22 -13.16
N ILE A 201 -17.49 -22.22 -14.04
CA ILE A 201 -16.58 -21.09 -13.84
C ILE A 201 -17.00 -20.28 -12.60
N CYS A 202 -18.29 -19.93 -12.49
CA CYS A 202 -18.82 -19.25 -11.30
C CYS A 202 -18.66 -20.10 -10.02
N ALA A 203 -18.98 -21.41 -10.10
CA ALA A 203 -18.82 -22.34 -8.98
C ALA A 203 -17.36 -22.44 -8.52
N GLY A 204 -16.42 -22.55 -9.47
CA GLY A 204 -14.99 -22.55 -9.19
C GLY A 204 -14.55 -21.26 -8.49
N GLY A 205 -15.01 -20.10 -8.97
CA GLY A 205 -14.77 -18.80 -8.35
C GLY A 205 -15.28 -18.74 -6.91
N VAL A 206 -16.51 -19.19 -6.64
CA VAL A 206 -17.09 -19.26 -5.29
C VAL A 206 -16.27 -20.17 -4.38
N ILE A 207 -15.95 -21.40 -4.82
CA ILE A 207 -15.20 -22.36 -4.02
C ILE A 207 -13.81 -21.83 -3.67
N LEU A 208 -13.07 -21.30 -4.65
CA LEU A 208 -11.74 -20.76 -4.41
C LEU A 208 -11.77 -19.54 -3.48
N SER A 209 -12.83 -18.73 -3.56
CA SER A 209 -13.03 -17.59 -2.65
C SER A 209 -13.21 -18.07 -1.20
N ILE A 210 -14.03 -19.09 -0.97
CA ILE A 210 -14.23 -19.69 0.36
C ILE A 210 -12.92 -20.31 0.90
N VAL A 211 -12.15 -20.97 0.04
CA VAL A 211 -10.83 -21.53 0.41
C VAL A 211 -9.87 -20.42 0.84
N LEU A 212 -9.84 -19.30 0.10
CA LEU A 212 -9.02 -18.13 0.44
C LEU A 212 -9.45 -17.48 1.76
N ILE A 213 -10.76 -17.30 1.98
CA ILE A 213 -11.31 -16.77 3.24
C ILE A 213 -10.93 -17.67 4.42
N SER A 214 -10.97 -18.98 4.20
CA SER A 214 -10.57 -19.99 5.21
C SER A 214 -9.06 -19.98 5.48
N GLY A 215 -8.26 -19.32 4.63
CA GLY A 215 -6.82 -19.17 4.75
C GLY A 215 -6.02 -20.37 4.25
N PHE A 216 -6.63 -21.22 3.42
CA PHE A 216 -5.97 -22.37 2.80
C PHE A 216 -5.45 -22.01 1.41
N PHE A 217 -4.26 -22.51 1.08
CA PHE A 217 -3.58 -22.35 -0.21
C PHE A 217 -3.71 -20.95 -0.85
N PRO A 218 -3.46 -19.85 -0.11
CA PRO A 218 -3.85 -18.50 -0.54
C PRO A 218 -3.30 -18.12 -1.93
N THR A 219 -2.03 -18.42 -2.21
CA THR A 219 -1.44 -18.13 -3.53
C THR A 219 -2.12 -18.92 -4.66
N VAL A 220 -2.41 -20.21 -4.46
CA VAL A 220 -3.07 -21.05 -5.48
C VAL A 220 -4.51 -20.59 -5.70
N SER A 221 -5.23 -20.30 -4.61
CA SER A 221 -6.58 -19.73 -4.67
C SER A 221 -6.59 -18.42 -5.44
N LEU A 222 -5.64 -17.50 -5.18
CA LEU A 222 -5.55 -16.22 -5.89
C LEU A 222 -5.22 -16.38 -7.36
N ILE A 223 -4.31 -17.29 -7.74
CA ILE A 223 -4.02 -17.59 -9.15
C ILE A 223 -5.30 -18.07 -9.84
N GLY A 224 -6.00 -19.04 -9.24
CA GLY A 224 -7.25 -19.56 -9.79
C GLY A 224 -8.34 -18.49 -9.90
N LEU A 225 -8.56 -17.70 -8.84
CA LEU A 225 -9.52 -16.60 -8.83
C LEU A 225 -9.20 -15.57 -9.92
N TRP A 226 -7.93 -15.19 -10.06
CA TRP A 226 -7.51 -14.22 -11.06
C TRP A 226 -7.74 -14.74 -12.48
N VAL A 227 -7.36 -15.99 -12.78
CA VAL A 227 -7.57 -16.61 -14.10
C VAL A 227 -9.06 -16.74 -14.44
N ILE A 228 -9.87 -17.20 -13.49
CA ILE A 228 -11.32 -17.35 -13.66
C ILE A 228 -11.96 -15.97 -13.87
N TYR A 229 -11.62 -14.98 -13.05
CA TYR A 229 -12.21 -13.64 -13.17
C TYR A 229 -11.80 -12.95 -14.48
N LEU A 230 -10.52 -13.07 -14.87
CA LEU A 230 -10.03 -12.59 -16.18
C LEU A 230 -10.80 -13.25 -17.32
N SER A 231 -11.06 -14.56 -17.22
CA SER A 231 -11.79 -15.30 -18.25
C SER A 231 -13.19 -14.76 -18.48
N VAL A 232 -13.90 -14.38 -17.41
CA VAL A 232 -15.24 -13.80 -17.51
C VAL A 232 -15.16 -12.36 -18.03
N ILE A 233 -14.27 -11.51 -17.51
CA ILE A 233 -14.12 -10.13 -17.98
C ILE A 233 -13.81 -10.07 -19.47
N SER A 234 -12.90 -10.92 -19.96
CA SER A 234 -12.51 -10.97 -21.37
C SER A 234 -13.69 -11.21 -22.32
N VAL A 235 -14.74 -11.89 -21.88
CA VAL A 235 -15.94 -12.18 -22.69
C VAL A 235 -17.19 -11.39 -22.29
N GLY A 236 -17.20 -10.81 -21.09
CA GLY A 236 -18.32 -10.05 -20.54
C GLY A 236 -18.58 -8.71 -21.23
N ARG A 237 -17.59 -8.20 -21.98
CA ARG A 237 -17.70 -6.95 -22.77
C ARG A 237 -18.28 -5.81 -21.94
N VAL A 238 -19.30 -5.13 -22.44
CA VAL A 238 -19.93 -3.97 -21.81
C VAL A 238 -20.42 -4.24 -20.39
N PHE A 239 -20.75 -5.49 -20.03
CA PHE A 239 -21.25 -5.85 -18.71
C PHE A 239 -20.17 -5.92 -17.63
N LEU A 240 -18.90 -6.15 -18.00
CA LEU A 240 -17.78 -6.35 -17.06
C LEU A 240 -16.57 -5.45 -17.41
N SER A 241 -16.84 -4.30 -18.02
CA SER A 241 -15.82 -3.33 -18.45
C SER A 241 -15.68 -2.13 -17.49
N PHE A 242 -16.14 -2.28 -16.25
CA PHE A 242 -16.13 -1.19 -15.28
C PHE A 242 -14.81 -1.10 -14.51
N GLN A 243 -14.57 0.06 -13.90
CA GLN A 243 -13.31 0.35 -13.20
C GLN A 243 -13.03 -0.60 -12.03
N TRP A 244 -14.07 -1.06 -11.32
CA TRP A 244 -13.94 -2.01 -10.21
C TRP A 244 -13.54 -3.41 -10.68
N ASP A 245 -13.96 -3.84 -11.87
CA ASP A 245 -13.57 -5.12 -12.46
C ASP A 245 -12.08 -5.15 -12.77
N VAL A 246 -11.58 -4.07 -13.39
CA VAL A 246 -10.16 -3.88 -13.66
C VAL A 246 -9.36 -3.79 -12.36
N LEU A 247 -9.86 -3.04 -11.37
CA LEU A 247 -9.23 -2.93 -10.06
C LEU A 247 -9.12 -4.30 -9.39
N LEU A 248 -10.16 -5.14 -9.43
CA LEU A 248 -10.13 -6.47 -8.83
C LEU A 248 -9.09 -7.38 -9.51
N LEU A 249 -8.90 -7.26 -10.84
CA LEU A 249 -7.82 -7.96 -11.53
C LEU A 249 -6.43 -7.45 -11.13
N GLU A 250 -6.23 -6.15 -11.02
CA GLU A 250 -4.94 -5.57 -10.62
C GLU A 250 -4.58 -5.92 -9.17
N VAL A 251 -5.54 -5.78 -8.25
CA VAL A 251 -5.39 -6.17 -6.84
C VAL A 251 -5.14 -7.68 -6.74
N GLY A 252 -5.91 -8.50 -7.45
CA GLY A 252 -5.75 -9.95 -7.49
C GLY A 252 -4.36 -10.37 -7.94
N LEU A 253 -3.85 -9.77 -9.03
CA LEU A 253 -2.50 -10.06 -9.53
C LEU A 253 -1.42 -9.72 -8.51
N LEU A 254 -1.48 -8.52 -7.91
CA LEU A 254 -0.53 -8.13 -6.88
C LEU A 254 -0.64 -9.00 -5.63
N ALA A 255 -1.86 -9.42 -5.27
CA ALA A 255 -2.11 -10.27 -4.12
C ALA A 255 -1.46 -11.66 -4.26
N ILE A 256 -1.35 -12.22 -5.48
CA ILE A 256 -0.68 -13.51 -5.73
C ILE A 256 0.74 -13.49 -5.16
N PHE A 257 1.50 -12.41 -5.43
CA PHE A 257 2.88 -12.26 -4.99
C PHE A 257 3.02 -11.72 -3.56
N PHE A 258 1.96 -11.11 -3.03
CA PHE A 258 1.91 -10.66 -1.64
C PHE A 258 1.56 -11.79 -0.67
N ALA A 259 0.77 -12.77 -1.13
CA ALA A 259 0.34 -13.91 -0.35
C ALA A 259 1.51 -14.87 -0.02
N PRO A 260 1.51 -15.48 1.17
CA PRO A 260 2.54 -16.45 1.54
C PRO A 260 2.30 -17.77 0.80
N PHE A 261 3.35 -18.32 0.17
CA PHE A 261 3.29 -19.65 -0.43
C PHE A 261 3.29 -20.75 0.64
N LYS A 262 2.12 -21.01 1.23
CA LYS A 262 1.91 -21.97 2.32
C LYS A 262 0.57 -22.69 2.15
N ILE A 263 0.47 -23.88 2.74
CA ILE A 263 -0.79 -24.66 2.76
C ILE A 263 -1.86 -23.95 3.59
N ARG A 264 -1.47 -23.39 4.75
CA ARG A 264 -2.37 -22.65 5.62
C ARG A 264 -1.68 -21.41 6.14
N GLU A 265 -2.34 -20.27 6.03
CA GLU A 265 -1.88 -19.03 6.65
C GLU A 265 -2.35 -18.96 8.10
N THR A 266 -1.40 -19.00 9.03
CA THR A 266 -1.63 -18.85 10.48
C THR A 266 -0.91 -17.60 10.99
N PHE A 267 -1.53 -16.90 11.95
CA PHE A 267 -0.95 -15.72 12.61
C PHE A 267 0.44 -15.96 13.21
N SER A 268 0.71 -17.17 13.71
CA SER A 268 1.90 -17.47 14.54
C SER A 268 3.21 -17.62 13.78
N ARG A 269 3.22 -17.67 12.44
CA ARG A 269 4.46 -17.76 11.66
C ARG A 269 4.60 -16.53 10.76
N ALA A 270 5.32 -15.54 11.27
CA ALA A 270 5.84 -14.43 10.47
C ALA A 270 6.59 -15.02 9.27
N SER A 271 5.94 -15.03 8.10
CA SER A 271 6.68 -15.20 6.86
C SER A 271 7.25 -13.84 6.49
N GLU A 272 8.40 -13.83 5.85
CA GLU A 272 8.91 -12.61 5.24
C GLU A 272 7.82 -12.00 4.34
N LEU A 273 7.63 -10.69 4.50
CA LEU A 273 6.71 -9.91 3.69
C LEU A 273 7.43 -9.51 2.42
N SER A 274 6.77 -9.65 1.28
CA SER A 274 7.32 -9.12 0.04
C SER A 274 7.15 -7.61 0.00
N THR A 275 8.19 -6.90 0.44
CA THR A 275 8.25 -5.42 0.50
C THR A 275 7.90 -4.76 -0.84
N PRO A 276 8.35 -5.25 -2.01
CA PRO A 276 7.97 -4.67 -3.30
C PRO A 276 6.47 -4.71 -3.58
N PHE A 277 5.79 -5.84 -3.32
CA PHE A 277 4.36 -5.95 -3.59
C PHE A 277 3.50 -5.21 -2.57
N LEU A 278 3.96 -5.07 -1.33
CA LEU A 278 3.32 -4.16 -0.37
C LEU A 278 3.39 -2.70 -0.86
N TRP A 279 4.54 -2.30 -1.43
CA TRP A 279 4.67 -0.97 -2.03
C TRP A 279 3.77 -0.82 -3.26
N LEU A 280 3.70 -1.82 -4.15
CA LEU A 280 2.83 -1.80 -5.32
C LEU A 280 1.34 -1.74 -4.94
N LEU A 281 0.91 -2.43 -3.87
CA LEU A 281 -0.47 -2.32 -3.36
C LEU A 281 -0.77 -0.91 -2.85
N ARG A 282 0.19 -0.27 -2.16
CA ARG A 282 0.06 1.14 -1.72
C ARG A 282 0.03 2.09 -2.90
N TRP A 283 0.86 1.84 -3.91
CA TRP A 283 0.87 2.60 -5.16
C TRP A 283 -0.44 2.45 -5.91
N LEU A 284 -1.00 1.25 -5.98
CA LEU A 284 -2.30 1.00 -6.60
C LEU A 284 -3.41 1.80 -5.90
N LEU A 285 -3.45 1.77 -4.57
CA LEU A 285 -4.39 2.58 -3.77
C LEU A 285 -4.19 4.08 -4.02
N PHE A 286 -2.94 4.55 -4.02
CA PHE A 286 -2.61 5.94 -4.34
C PHE A 286 -3.13 6.32 -5.73
N ARG A 287 -2.79 5.53 -6.75
CA ARG A 287 -3.16 5.77 -8.14
C ARG A 287 -4.68 5.77 -8.30
N LEU A 288 -5.39 4.83 -7.67
CA LEU A 288 -6.85 4.77 -7.69
C LEU A 288 -7.47 6.06 -7.16
N MET A 289 -7.11 6.47 -5.94
CA MET A 289 -7.69 7.65 -5.30
C MET A 289 -7.32 8.94 -6.03
N PHE A 290 -6.04 9.08 -6.38
CA PHE A 290 -5.55 10.26 -7.09
C PHE A 290 -6.15 10.38 -8.49
N ALA A 291 -6.20 9.29 -9.26
CA ALA A 291 -6.81 9.30 -10.58
C ALA A 291 -8.31 9.57 -10.52
N SER A 292 -9.02 9.06 -9.50
CA SER A 292 -10.45 9.35 -9.28
C SER A 292 -10.71 10.85 -9.18
N GLY A 293 -9.88 11.59 -8.44
CA GLY A 293 -10.00 13.04 -8.31
C GLY A 293 -9.49 13.79 -9.55
N PHE A 294 -8.36 13.35 -10.11
CA PHE A 294 -7.74 14.02 -11.25
C PHE A 294 -8.63 13.96 -12.49
N VAL A 295 -9.26 12.81 -12.76
CA VAL A 295 -10.17 12.65 -13.91
C VAL A 295 -11.41 13.54 -13.75
N LYS A 296 -11.92 13.77 -12.54
CA LYS A 296 -13.01 14.73 -12.30
C LYS A 296 -12.60 16.16 -12.63
N LEU A 297 -11.41 16.58 -12.24
CA LEU A 297 -10.89 17.91 -12.64
C LEU A 297 -10.61 18.01 -14.13
N ALA A 298 -10.13 16.93 -14.76
CA ALA A 298 -9.79 16.90 -16.16
C ALA A 298 -11.02 16.78 -17.08
N SER A 299 -12.18 16.36 -16.56
CA SER A 299 -13.40 16.15 -17.33
C SER A 299 -14.24 17.42 -17.46
N ASP A 300 -15.40 17.46 -16.81
CA ASP A 300 -16.49 18.39 -17.05
C ASP A 300 -16.43 19.61 -16.10
N GLU A 301 -16.93 20.75 -16.56
CA GLU A 301 -16.93 22.05 -15.85
C GLU A 301 -17.70 21.96 -14.53
N VAL A 302 -18.74 21.14 -14.45
CA VAL A 302 -19.53 20.88 -13.23
C VAL A 302 -18.69 20.49 -12.01
N TRP A 303 -17.55 19.80 -12.23
CA TRP A 303 -16.62 19.45 -11.16
C TRP A 303 -15.74 20.63 -10.74
N ARG A 304 -15.36 21.49 -11.70
CA ARG A 304 -14.53 22.68 -11.47
C ARG A 304 -15.34 23.83 -10.84
N ASP A 305 -16.62 23.87 -11.14
CA ASP A 305 -17.58 24.86 -10.64
C ASP A 305 -18.29 24.40 -9.36
N PHE A 306 -17.91 23.24 -8.82
CA PHE A 306 -18.43 22.70 -7.55
C PHE A 306 -19.93 22.35 -7.56
N THR A 307 -20.57 22.31 -8.72
CA THR A 307 -22.01 22.03 -8.89
C THR A 307 -22.33 20.55 -9.12
N ALA A 308 -21.33 19.68 -9.32
CA ALA A 308 -21.54 18.27 -9.65
C ALA A 308 -22.46 17.52 -8.68
N LEU A 309 -22.36 17.78 -7.38
CA LEU A 309 -23.19 17.10 -6.37
C LEU A 309 -24.66 17.56 -6.36
N ASN A 310 -25.01 18.65 -7.04
CA ASN A 310 -26.40 19.09 -7.18
C ASN A 310 -27.26 18.07 -7.93
N PHE A 311 -26.67 17.26 -8.83
CA PHE A 311 -27.37 16.21 -9.59
C PHE A 311 -26.71 14.83 -9.46
N HIS A 312 -25.54 14.71 -8.83
CA HIS A 312 -24.87 13.42 -8.69
C HIS A 312 -25.74 12.39 -7.96
N TYR A 313 -26.42 12.78 -6.88
CA TYR A 313 -27.23 11.86 -6.07
C TYR A 313 -28.44 11.27 -6.81
N GLU A 314 -28.99 11.97 -7.81
CA GLU A 314 -30.13 11.48 -8.62
C GLU A 314 -29.68 10.70 -9.86
N THR A 315 -28.47 10.96 -10.37
CA THR A 315 -27.95 10.36 -11.61
C THR A 315 -27.16 9.08 -11.39
N GLN A 316 -26.93 8.67 -10.14
CA GLN A 316 -26.24 7.41 -9.80
C GLN A 316 -27.05 6.18 -10.23
N PRO A 317 -26.40 5.06 -10.63
CA PRO A 317 -27.09 3.84 -11.05
C PRO A 317 -27.97 3.22 -9.97
N LEU A 318 -27.51 3.25 -8.71
CA LEU A 318 -28.21 2.69 -7.55
C LEU A 318 -28.33 3.77 -6.46
N PRO A 319 -29.29 4.71 -6.59
CA PRO A 319 -29.47 5.76 -5.60
C PRO A 319 -30.00 5.18 -4.29
N THR A 320 -29.55 5.71 -3.16
CA THR A 320 -30.02 5.29 -1.84
C THR A 320 -31.05 6.26 -1.28
N TRP A 321 -31.89 5.77 -0.36
CA TRP A 321 -32.81 6.60 0.39
C TRP A 321 -32.10 7.69 1.21
N ILE A 322 -30.88 7.44 1.68
CA ILE A 322 -30.04 8.45 2.34
C ILE A 322 -29.58 9.50 1.32
N GLY A 323 -29.15 9.08 0.13
CA GLY A 323 -28.78 9.97 -0.97
C GLY A 323 -29.90 10.95 -1.31
N TRP A 324 -31.16 10.51 -1.28
CA TRP A 324 -32.31 11.38 -1.47
C TRP A 324 -32.38 12.52 -0.42
N TYR A 325 -32.20 12.22 0.87
CA TYR A 325 -32.19 13.26 1.91
C TYR A 325 -30.99 14.19 1.78
N VAL A 326 -29.81 13.65 1.44
CA VAL A 326 -28.59 14.44 1.25
C VAL A 326 -28.76 15.39 0.06
N HIS A 327 -29.37 14.94 -1.04
CA HIS A 327 -29.64 15.79 -2.20
C HIS A 327 -30.48 17.03 -1.87
N GLN A 328 -31.40 16.95 -0.90
CA GLN A 328 -32.23 18.10 -0.45
C GLN A 328 -31.45 19.14 0.36
N LEU A 329 -30.18 18.88 0.72
CA LEU A 329 -29.36 19.85 1.44
C LEU A 329 -29.03 21.06 0.55
N PRO A 330 -28.80 22.24 1.16
CA PRO A 330 -28.52 23.46 0.41
C PRO A 330 -27.21 23.38 -0.38
N GLU A 331 -27.11 24.16 -1.45
CA GLU A 331 -25.97 24.17 -2.39
C GLU A 331 -24.60 24.32 -1.72
N TRP A 332 -24.47 25.20 -0.71
CA TRP A 332 -23.21 25.37 0.01
C TRP A 332 -22.68 24.07 0.64
N PHE A 333 -23.58 23.16 1.04
CA PHE A 333 -23.19 21.86 1.59
C PHE A 333 -22.60 20.97 0.49
N HIS A 334 -23.17 21.02 -0.71
CA HIS A 334 -22.71 20.28 -1.88
C HIS A 334 -21.35 20.80 -2.35
N GLU A 335 -21.16 22.13 -2.41
CA GLU A 335 -19.88 22.75 -2.73
C GLU A 335 -18.77 22.32 -1.75
N ILE A 336 -19.05 22.38 -0.44
CA ILE A 336 -18.11 21.91 0.59
C ILE A 336 -17.84 20.41 0.44
N SER A 337 -18.85 19.62 0.08
CA SER A 337 -18.69 18.17 -0.13
C SER A 337 -17.81 17.87 -1.35
N VAL A 338 -17.95 18.62 -2.45
CA VAL A 338 -17.05 18.54 -3.61
C VAL A 338 -15.62 18.90 -3.21
N LEU A 339 -15.44 20.01 -2.49
CA LEU A 339 -14.12 20.42 -1.99
C LEU A 339 -13.49 19.35 -1.09
N GLY A 340 -14.27 18.82 -0.14
CA GLY A 340 -13.82 17.78 0.79
C GLY A 340 -13.44 16.51 0.06
N MET A 341 -14.23 16.09 -0.92
CA MET A 341 -13.92 14.96 -1.80
C MET A 341 -12.60 15.20 -2.54
N PHE A 342 -12.38 16.38 -3.15
CA PHE A 342 -11.11 16.68 -3.82
C PHE A 342 -9.91 16.69 -2.88
N VAL A 343 -10.05 17.20 -1.66
CA VAL A 343 -8.98 17.12 -0.64
C VAL A 343 -8.62 15.66 -0.35
N VAL A 344 -9.63 14.79 -0.21
CA VAL A 344 -9.42 13.37 0.09
C VAL A 344 -8.92 12.58 -1.12
N GLU A 345 -9.34 12.92 -2.34
CA GLU A 345 -8.91 12.22 -3.55
C GLU A 345 -7.56 12.72 -4.08
N LEU A 346 -7.20 13.99 -3.89
CA LEU A 346 -5.97 14.57 -4.46
C LEU A 346 -4.87 14.82 -3.42
N GLY A 347 -5.24 15.25 -2.20
CA GLY A 347 -4.26 15.60 -1.14
C GLY A 347 -3.96 14.42 -0.22
N VAL A 348 -4.99 13.76 0.29
CA VAL A 348 -4.84 12.66 1.26
C VAL A 348 -4.06 11.45 0.74
N PRO A 349 -4.06 11.06 -0.56
CA PRO A 349 -3.31 9.89 -1.00
C PRO A 349 -1.81 9.98 -0.71
N PHE A 350 -1.22 11.18 -0.68
CA PHE A 350 0.18 11.38 -0.32
C PHE A 350 0.48 10.90 1.12
N LEU A 351 -0.51 10.91 2.02
CA LEU A 351 -0.38 10.41 3.39
C LEU A 351 -0.21 8.89 3.46
N ILE A 352 -0.52 8.13 2.40
CA ILE A 352 -0.26 6.68 2.32
C ILE A 352 1.23 6.37 2.53
N PHE A 353 2.11 7.27 2.13
CA PHE A 353 3.57 7.12 2.25
C PHE A 353 4.15 7.85 3.47
N ALA A 354 3.31 8.55 4.24
CA ALA A 354 3.74 9.34 5.39
C ALA A 354 4.04 8.47 6.65
N PRO A 355 4.63 9.07 7.71
CA PRO A 355 4.80 8.44 9.01
C PRO A 355 3.50 7.93 9.63
N ARG A 356 3.63 7.06 10.64
CA ARG A 356 2.52 6.29 11.22
C ARG A 356 1.26 7.11 11.48
N ARG A 357 1.35 8.23 12.21
CA ARG A 357 0.15 9.00 12.59
C ARG A 357 -0.52 9.66 11.40
N LEU A 358 0.26 10.30 10.52
CA LEU A 358 -0.28 10.93 9.31
C LEU A 358 -0.91 9.89 8.37
N LYS A 359 -0.28 8.72 8.25
CA LYS A 359 -0.84 7.58 7.51
C LYS A 359 -2.16 7.08 8.11
N THR A 360 -2.28 7.03 9.44
CA THR A 360 -3.55 6.68 10.11
C THR A 360 -4.63 7.72 9.80
N ILE A 361 -4.31 9.01 9.88
CA ILE A 361 -5.24 10.09 9.51
C ILE A 361 -5.71 9.91 8.06
N GLY A 362 -4.77 9.68 7.14
CA GLY A 362 -5.11 9.44 5.73
C GLY A 362 -5.97 8.20 5.54
N CYS A 363 -5.67 7.11 6.24
CA CYS A 363 -6.49 5.89 6.22
C CYS A 363 -7.94 6.17 6.66
N ILE A 364 -8.12 6.89 7.76
CA ILE A 364 -9.45 7.26 8.28
C ILE A 364 -10.21 8.12 7.27
N ALA A 365 -9.54 9.12 6.67
CA ALA A 365 -10.16 9.99 5.68
C ALA A 365 -10.58 9.23 4.41
N LEU A 366 -9.72 8.36 3.88
CA LEU A 366 -10.02 7.53 2.71
C LEU A 366 -11.19 6.58 2.99
N ILE A 367 -11.17 5.86 4.13
CA ILE A 367 -12.28 4.99 4.53
C ILE A 367 -13.57 5.79 4.72
N GLY A 368 -13.49 6.94 5.39
CA GLY A 368 -14.62 7.82 5.61
C GLY A 368 -15.27 8.26 4.32
N LEU A 369 -14.49 8.67 3.32
CA LEU A 369 -15.02 9.01 1.99
C LEU A 369 -15.72 7.82 1.34
N GLN A 370 -15.11 6.63 1.33
CA GLN A 370 -15.73 5.44 0.73
C GLN A 370 -17.04 5.05 1.41
N LEU A 371 -17.10 5.15 2.75
CA LEU A 371 -18.34 4.91 3.50
C LEU A 371 -19.43 5.93 3.15
N LEU A 372 -19.07 7.21 3.04
CA LEU A 372 -20.02 8.26 2.63
C LEU A 372 -20.55 8.03 1.21
N ILE A 373 -19.68 7.63 0.28
CA ILE A 373 -20.08 7.26 -1.08
C ILE A 373 -21.09 6.12 -1.03
N ILE A 374 -20.77 4.99 -0.39
CA ILE A 374 -21.66 3.82 -0.28
C ILE A 374 -23.00 4.17 0.38
N LEU A 375 -22.98 5.03 1.42
CA LEU A 375 -24.20 5.44 2.11
C LEU A 375 -25.10 6.29 1.22
N THR A 376 -24.52 7.17 0.40
CA THR A 376 -25.26 8.12 -0.42
C THR A 376 -25.55 7.64 -1.84
N GLY A 377 -24.94 6.53 -2.26
CA GLY A 377 -25.06 5.99 -3.61
C GLY A 377 -24.31 4.70 -3.84
N ASN A 378 -24.67 3.97 -4.89
CA ASN A 378 -23.87 2.85 -5.38
C ASN A 378 -23.91 2.77 -6.92
N TYR A 379 -23.06 1.91 -7.48
CA TYR A 379 -22.94 1.64 -8.91
C TYR A 379 -23.36 0.21 -9.25
#